data_AF-A0A917Y6B9-F1
#
_entry.id   AF-A0A917Y6B9-F1
#
_cell.length_a   1.000
_cell.length_b   1.000
_cell.length_c   1.000
_cell.angle_alpha   90.00
_cell.angle_beta   90.00
_cell.angle_gamma   90.00
#
_symmetry.space_group_name_H-M   'P 1'
#
loop_
_entity.id
_entity.type
_entity.pdbx_description
1 polymer ?
#
loop_
_entity_poly.entity_id
_entity_poly.type
_entity_poly.pdbx_seq_one_letter_code
_entity_poly.pdbx_strand_id
1 'polypeptide(L)' 'MTSENPTKQIGVYDRKGSITQGKVADILLVDNKLTIKYTICRDDIAFKGVM' A
#
# COMPACT_ATOMS: atom_id res chain seq x y z
N MET A 1 0.14 -12.32 1.89
CA MET A 1 1.61 -12.33 1.72
C MET A 1 2.15 -11.16 0.85
N THR A 2 1.34 -10.21 0.43
CA THR A 2 1.69 -9.23 -0.62
C THR A 2 2.46 -7.98 -0.14
N SER A 3 2.56 -7.71 1.17
CA SER A 3 3.15 -6.46 1.69
C SER A 3 4.10 -6.69 2.88
N GLU A 4 3.59 -7.25 3.98
CA GLU A 4 4.38 -7.46 5.20
C GLU A 4 5.56 -8.43 5.01
N ASN A 5 5.35 -9.59 4.37
CA ASN A 5 6.40 -10.60 4.26
C ASN A 5 7.60 -10.11 3.42
N PRO A 6 7.41 -9.55 2.21
CA PRO A 6 8.53 -9.03 1.41
C PRO A 6 9.29 -7.92 2.12
N THR A 7 8.59 -7.00 2.79
CA THR A 7 9.23 -5.87 3.50
C THR A 7 10.04 -6.31 4.71
N LYS A 8 9.61 -7.34 5.44
CA LYS A 8 10.41 -8.00 6.49
C LYS A 8 11.65 -8.68 5.92
N GLN A 9 11.52 -9.39 4.80
CA GLN A 9 12.64 -10.10 4.16
C GLN A 9 13.76 -9.17 3.70
N ILE A 10 13.42 -7.98 3.21
CA ILE A 10 14.41 -6.99 2.74
C ILE A 10 14.77 -5.94 3.80
N GLY A 11 14.28 -6.07 5.04
CA GLY A 11 14.67 -5.21 6.16
C GLY A 11 14.12 -3.77 6.10
N VAL A 12 12.96 -3.55 5.48
CA VAL A 12 12.31 -2.21 5.37
C VAL A 12 10.91 -2.16 6.01
N TYR A 13 10.59 -3.13 6.85
CA TYR A 13 9.29 -3.23 7.51
C TYR A 13 9.03 -2.09 8.49
N ASP A 14 10.05 -1.43 9.02
CA ASP A 14 9.90 -0.22 9.83
C ASP A 14 9.24 0.94 9.06
N ARG A 15 9.40 0.98 7.73
CA ARG A 15 8.91 2.07 6.86
C ARG A 15 7.69 1.71 6.02
N LYS A 16 7.50 0.43 5.66
CA LYS A 16 6.44 -0.06 4.75
C LYS A 16 5.83 -1.37 5.24
N GLY A 17 4.88 -1.91 4.48
CA GLY A 17 4.42 -3.30 4.67
C GLY A 17 3.19 -3.46 5.55
N SER A 18 2.76 -2.41 6.25
CA SER A 18 1.54 -2.39 7.07
C SER A 18 0.95 -0.98 7.13
N ILE A 19 -0.33 -0.89 7.50
CA ILE A 19 -1.00 0.38 7.80
C ILE A 19 -0.78 0.65 9.29
N THR A 20 0.22 1.45 9.61
CA THR A 20 0.62 1.77 10.99
C THR A 20 1.18 3.18 11.03
N GLN A 21 0.89 3.92 12.10
CA GLN A 21 1.38 5.28 12.27
C GLN A 21 2.91 5.35 12.15
N GLY A 22 3.42 6.39 11.48
CA GLY A 22 4.86 6.61 11.25
C GLY A 22 5.44 5.94 9.99
N LYS A 23 4.66 5.08 9.30
CA LYS A 23 5.04 4.51 8.00
C LYS A 23 4.57 5.39 6.84
N VAL A 24 5.20 5.24 5.68
CA VAL A 24 4.77 5.95 4.46
C VAL A 24 3.45 5.40 3.93
N ALA A 25 2.62 6.26 3.33
CA ALA A 25 1.36 5.84 2.73
C ALA A 25 1.58 5.20 1.34
N ASP A 26 1.98 3.93 1.35
CA ASP A 26 1.94 3.05 0.18
C ASP A 26 0.73 2.11 0.30
N ILE A 27 -0.41 2.52 -0.26
CA ILE A 27 -1.72 1.90 -0.01
C ILE A 27 -2.45 1.65 -1.34
N LEU A 28 -3.10 0.49 -1.42
CA LEU A 28 -4.10 0.18 -2.45
C LEU A 28 -5.48 0.21 -1.81
N LEU A 29 -6.39 1.00 -2.37
CA LEU A 29 -7.82 0.92 -2.05
C LEU A 29 -8.51 0.09 -3.11
N VAL A 30 -9.12 -1.02 -2.70
CA VAL A 30 -9.80 -1.97 -3.59
C VAL A 30 -11.22 -2.25 -3.09
N ASP A 31 -12.09 -2.70 -4.00
CA ASP A 31 -13.39 -3.25 -3.63
C ASP A 31 -13.33 -4.76 -3.31
N ASN A 32 -14.48 -5.36 -2.99
CA ASN A 32 -14.60 -6.78 -2.67
C ASN A 32 -14.23 -7.72 -3.83
N LYS A 33 -14.11 -7.20 -5.05
CA LYS A 33 -13.66 -7.96 -6.24
C LYS A 33 -12.20 -7.67 -6.58
N LEU A 34 -11.47 -6.98 -5.70
CA LEU A 34 -10.09 -6.51 -5.91
C LEU A 34 -9.94 -5.51 -7.06
N THR A 35 -11.01 -4.80 -7.42
CA THR A 35 -10.91 -3.69 -8.38
C THR A 35 -10.22 -2.51 -7.71
N ILE A 36 -9.14 -2.00 -8.30
CA ILE A 36 -8.39 -0.87 -7.75
C ILE A 36 -9.19 0.42 -7.94
N LYS A 37 -9.49 1.08 -6.82
CA LYS A 37 -10.10 2.41 -6.78
C LYS A 37 -9.04 3.50 -6.66
N TYR A 38 -7.99 3.26 -5.85
CA TYR A 38 -6.86 4.18 -5.73
C TYR A 38 -5.56 3.43 -5.49
N THR A 39 -4.47 4.00 -5.99
CA THR A 39 -3.11 3.67 -5.57
C THR A 39 -2.48 4.94 -5.01
N ILE A 40 -2.01 4.87 -3.78
CA ILE A 40 -1.28 5.94 -3.11
C ILE A 40 0.16 5.47 -2.97
N CYS A 41 1.11 6.28 -3.40
CA CYS A 41 2.54 6.02 -3.29
C CYS A 41 3.21 7.23 -2.68
N ARG A 42 3.88 7.06 -1.53
CA ARG A 42 4.58 8.14 -0.82
C ARG A 42 3.70 9.38 -0.64
N ASP A 43 2.47 9.15 -0.17
CA ASP A 43 1.48 10.19 0.12
C ASP A 43 0.83 10.86 -1.10
N ASP A 44 1.24 10.49 -2.32
CA ASP A 44 0.64 10.97 -3.57
C ASP A 44 -0.31 9.95 -4.21
N ILE A 45 -1.40 10.44 -4.81
CA ILE A 45 -2.29 9.60 -5.62
C ILE A 45 -1.59 9.27 -6.95
N ALA A 46 -1.05 8.06 -7.04
CA ALA A 46 -0.41 7.54 -8.25
C ALA A 46 -1.43 6.99 -9.27
N PHE A 47 -2.60 6.54 -8.81
CA PHE A 47 -3.67 6.06 -9.67
C PHE A 47 -5.03 6.33 -9.04
N LYS A 48 -5.99 6.69 -9.89
CA LYS A 48 -7.41 6.83 -9.55
C LYS A 48 -8.22 6.01 -10.55
N GLY A 49 -8.92 5.00 -10.06
CA GLY A 49 -9.79 4.15 -10.85
C GLY A 49 -10.98 4.93 -11.39
N VAL A 50 -11.37 4.60 -12.62
CA VAL A 50 -12.60 5.10 -13.23
C VAL A 50 -13.78 4.34 -12.62
N MET A 51 -14.91 5.04 -12.42
CA MET A 51 -16.14 4.45 -11.89
C MET A 51 -16.71 3.37 -12.80
#